data_AF-A0A259IRZ2-F1
#
_entry.id   AF-A0A259IRZ2-F1
#
_cell.length_a   1.000
_cell.length_b   1.000
_cell.length_c   1.000
_cell.angle_alpha   90.00
_cell.angle_beta   90.00
_cell.angle_gamma   90.00
#
_symmetry.space_group_name_H-M   'P 1'
#
loop_
_entity.id
_entity.type
_entity.pdbx_description
1 polymer ?
#
loop_
_entity_poly.entity_id
_entity_poly.type
_entity_poly.pdbx_seq_one_letter_code
_entity_poly.pdbx_strand_id
1 'polypeptide(L)'
;MRRVLKFLAVSLLAVAAPAGVAPALAQSPPSLQEYPLRDRVFGPGGAIFPNYVTPYESGIAYVIGSGPGVAFGAATVDFLCQAEQQPVITVLRKPASGKVQVQPGTFVAAGTDAGSTFCLGRPVSGAVARYVGRVPKNGAQFTLRVTYPHLGAWYDHVVA
;
A
#
# COMPACT_ATOMS: atom_id res chain seq x y z
N MET A 1 -10.39 -74.23 -30.45
CA MET A 1 -9.85 -73.12 -31.27
C MET A 1 -10.96 -72.13 -31.57
N ARG A 2 -10.97 -70.97 -30.90
CA ARG A 2 -11.96 -69.88 -31.06
C ARG A 2 -11.24 -68.53 -31.07
N ARG A 3 -11.86 -67.59 -31.77
CA ARG A 3 -11.28 -66.46 -32.49
C ARG A 3 -10.79 -65.30 -31.61
N VAL A 4 -9.85 -64.58 -32.22
CA VAL A 4 -9.26 -63.28 -31.87
C VAL A 4 -10.32 -62.18 -31.78
N LEU A 5 -10.20 -61.30 -30.78
CA LEU A 5 -10.66 -59.91 -30.88
C LEU A 5 -9.69 -59.00 -30.12
N LYS A 6 -8.90 -58.23 -30.87
CA LYS A 6 -7.99 -57.19 -30.35
C LYS A 6 -8.82 -55.91 -30.16
N PHE A 7 -8.90 -55.40 -28.94
CA PHE A 7 -9.37 -54.04 -28.68
C PHE A 7 -8.17 -53.14 -28.41
N LEU A 8 -7.95 -52.18 -29.31
CA LEU A 8 -7.10 -51.01 -29.11
C LEU A 8 -7.82 -50.10 -28.11
N ALA A 9 -7.25 -49.93 -26.91
CA ALA A 9 -7.64 -48.87 -25.99
C ALA A 9 -6.67 -47.70 -26.17
N VAL A 10 -7.13 -46.65 -26.84
CA VAL A 10 -6.54 -45.31 -26.80
C VAL A 10 -7.02 -44.67 -25.50
N SER A 11 -6.11 -44.28 -24.60
CA SER A 11 -6.47 -43.52 -23.40
C SER A 11 -5.63 -42.25 -23.32
N LEU A 12 -6.37 -41.14 -23.32
CA LEU A 12 -5.95 -39.75 -23.34
C LEU A 12 -4.94 -39.41 -22.23
N LEU A 13 -3.88 -38.69 -22.60
CA LEU A 13 -3.14 -37.83 -21.67
C LEU A 13 -4.04 -36.66 -21.25
N ALA A 14 -4.42 -36.60 -19.97
CA ALA A 14 -4.98 -35.41 -19.36
C ALA A 14 -3.82 -34.50 -18.89
N VAL A 15 -3.61 -33.38 -19.60
CA VAL A 15 -2.72 -32.31 -19.16
C VAL A 15 -3.44 -31.51 -18.08
N ALA A 16 -3.01 -31.64 -16.82
CA ALA A 16 -3.47 -30.81 -15.73
C ALA A 16 -2.84 -29.41 -15.87
N ALA A 17 -3.64 -28.41 -16.25
CA ALA A 17 -3.23 -27.02 -16.18
C ALA A 17 -3.11 -26.59 -14.71
N PRO A 18 -2.02 -25.92 -14.29
CA PRO A 18 -1.98 -25.29 -12.98
C PRO A 18 -3.02 -24.17 -12.95
N ALA A 19 -3.92 -24.24 -11.97
CA ALA A 19 -4.90 -23.20 -11.68
C ALA A 19 -4.16 -21.87 -11.50
N GLY A 20 -4.43 -20.93 -12.42
CA GLY A 20 -3.95 -19.57 -12.33
C GLY A 20 -4.44 -18.95 -11.02
N VAL A 21 -3.49 -18.39 -10.26
CA VAL A 21 -3.80 -17.49 -9.15
C VAL A 21 -4.51 -16.29 -9.77
N ALA A 22 -5.81 -16.15 -9.53
CA ALA A 22 -6.57 -15.01 -9.98
C ALA A 22 -5.95 -13.73 -9.40
N PRO A 23 -5.89 -12.62 -10.16
CA PRO A 23 -5.56 -11.33 -9.58
C PRO A 23 -6.58 -11.04 -8.48
N ALA A 24 -6.12 -10.51 -7.34
CA ALA A 24 -6.97 -10.05 -6.27
C ALA A 24 -7.97 -9.02 -6.83
N LEU A 25 -9.16 -9.49 -7.19
CA LEU A 25 -10.27 -8.65 -7.57
C LEU A 25 -10.58 -7.77 -6.36
N ALA A 26 -10.64 -6.46 -6.59
CA ALA A 26 -11.09 -5.48 -5.62
C ALA A 26 -12.35 -6.02 -4.93
N GLN A 27 -12.21 -6.46 -3.68
CA GLN A 27 -13.36 -6.88 -2.89
C GLN A 27 -14.25 -5.65 -2.76
N SER A 28 -15.44 -5.71 -3.35
CA SER A 28 -16.45 -4.68 -3.14
C SER A 28 -16.65 -4.53 -1.62
N PRO A 29 -16.65 -3.30 -1.08
CA PRO A 29 -16.75 -3.14 0.36
C PRO A 29 -18.05 -3.78 0.88
N PRO A 30 -18.01 -4.43 2.06
CA PRO A 30 -19.16 -5.11 2.63
C PRO A 30 -20.35 -4.16 2.77
N SER A 31 -21.53 -4.66 2.42
CA SER A 31 -22.76 -3.85 2.47
C SER A 31 -23.16 -3.54 3.92
N LEU A 32 -23.91 -2.45 4.12
CA LEU A 32 -24.42 -2.01 5.43
C LEU A 32 -25.21 -3.12 6.17
N GLN A 33 -25.75 -4.08 5.42
CA GLN A 33 -26.50 -5.22 5.89
C GLN A 33 -25.62 -6.32 6.51
N GLU A 34 -24.33 -6.38 6.17
CA GLU A 34 -23.40 -7.42 6.61
C GLU A 34 -22.86 -7.20 8.03
N TYR A 35 -22.92 -5.98 8.58
CA TYR A 35 -22.50 -5.68 9.95
C TYR A 35 -23.63 -5.92 10.97
N PRO A 36 -23.38 -6.53 12.15
CA PRO A 36 -24.36 -6.62 13.21
C PRO A 36 -24.85 -5.22 13.66
N LEU A 37 -26.14 -5.09 14.03
CA LEU A 37 -26.76 -3.80 14.41
C LEU A 37 -25.99 -3.03 15.50
N ARG A 38 -25.36 -3.74 16.44
CA ARG A 38 -24.55 -3.17 17.53
C ARG A 38 -23.27 -2.48 17.04
N ASP A 39 -22.75 -2.89 15.89
CA ASP A 39 -21.48 -2.44 15.32
C ASP A 39 -21.69 -1.33 14.28
N ARG A 40 -22.94 -0.86 14.10
CA ARG A 40 -23.31 0.23 13.18
C ARG A 40 -23.43 1.54 13.95
N VAL A 41 -22.40 2.38 13.90
CA VAL A 41 -22.43 3.71 14.54
C VAL A 41 -22.84 4.74 13.50
N PHE A 42 -23.96 5.43 13.68
CA PHE A 42 -24.40 6.46 12.72
C PHE A 42 -23.94 7.85 13.17
N GLY A 43 -23.15 8.53 12.33
CA GLY A 43 -22.70 9.91 12.53
C GLY A 43 -23.20 10.86 11.44
N PRO A 44 -22.90 12.17 11.54
CA PRO A 44 -23.31 13.17 10.55
C PRO A 44 -22.66 12.99 9.15
N GLY A 45 -21.69 12.08 9.03
CA GLY A 45 -21.10 11.61 7.75
C GLY A 45 -21.54 10.20 7.36
N GLY A 46 -22.61 9.66 7.97
CA GLY A 46 -23.20 8.35 7.71
C GLY A 46 -22.70 7.23 8.63
N ALA A 47 -22.76 5.97 8.18
CA ALA A 47 -22.52 4.81 9.05
C ALA A 47 -21.01 4.52 9.17
N ILE A 48 -20.50 4.50 10.40
CA ILE A 48 -19.12 4.18 10.79
C ILE A 48 -19.12 2.78 11.41
N PHE A 49 -18.31 1.92 10.83
CA PHE A 49 -18.01 0.57 11.29
C PHE A 49 -16.53 0.50 11.67
N PRO A 50 -16.12 -0.47 12.50
CA PRO A 50 -14.72 -0.62 12.90
C PRO A 50 -13.71 -0.61 11.73
N ASN A 51 -14.16 -0.95 10.51
CA ASN A 51 -13.35 -1.00 9.29
C ASN A 51 -14.00 -0.36 8.05
N TYR A 52 -15.06 0.46 8.17
CA TYR A 52 -15.77 1.00 6.99
C TYR A 52 -16.56 2.28 7.31
N VAL A 53 -16.70 3.21 6.36
CA VAL A 53 -17.61 4.37 6.49
C VAL A 53 -18.43 4.54 5.22
N THR A 54 -19.74 4.82 5.34
CA THR A 54 -20.66 5.11 4.23
C THR A 54 -21.27 6.50 4.40
N PRO A 55 -21.38 7.35 3.34
CA PRO A 55 -20.97 7.10 1.97
C PRO A 55 -19.44 7.03 1.83
N TYR A 56 -18.98 6.16 0.93
CA TYR A 56 -17.58 6.13 0.51
C TYR A 56 -17.30 7.42 -0.26
N GLU A 57 -16.75 8.43 0.41
CA GLU A 57 -16.06 9.50 -0.32
C GLU A 57 -14.83 8.87 -0.96
N SER A 58 -14.90 8.66 -2.27
CA SER A 58 -13.85 8.01 -3.05
C SER A 58 -12.73 9.01 -3.34
N GLY A 59 -11.57 8.84 -2.72
CA GLY A 59 -10.44 9.72 -2.95
C GLY A 59 -9.21 9.30 -2.17
N ILE A 60 -8.25 8.70 -2.88
CA ILE A 60 -6.94 8.40 -2.31
C ILE A 60 -6.15 9.70 -2.23
N ALA A 61 -5.68 10.03 -1.02
CA ALA A 61 -4.71 11.08 -0.78
C ALA A 61 -3.29 10.49 -0.76
N TYR A 62 -2.34 11.26 -1.26
CA TYR A 62 -0.94 10.87 -1.39
C TYR A 62 -0.16 11.76 -0.43
N VAL A 63 0.14 11.24 0.74
CA VAL A 63 0.67 12.05 1.84
C VAL A 63 2.14 11.75 2.06
N ILE A 64 2.87 12.80 2.40
CA ILE A 64 4.29 12.75 2.72
C ILE A 64 4.54 13.39 4.07
N GLY A 65 5.67 13.06 4.69
CA GLY A 65 6.05 13.70 5.93
C GLY A 65 7.26 13.07 6.60
N SER A 66 7.33 13.27 7.91
CA SER A 66 8.47 12.85 8.73
C SER A 66 8.00 12.55 10.15
N GLY A 67 8.92 12.11 11.01
CA GLY A 67 8.60 11.81 12.40
C GLY A 67 9.82 11.34 13.16
N PRO A 68 9.65 10.93 14.44
CA PRO A 68 10.76 10.45 15.25
C PRO A 68 11.53 9.30 14.57
N GLY A 69 12.79 9.58 14.22
CA GLY A 69 13.66 8.63 13.51
C GLY A 69 13.24 8.30 12.07
N VAL A 70 12.32 9.07 11.47
CA VAL A 70 11.90 8.97 10.08
C VAL A 70 12.36 10.23 9.35
N ALA A 71 13.28 10.06 8.41
CA ALA A 71 13.80 11.17 7.62
C ALA A 71 12.82 11.58 6.52
N PHE A 72 12.10 10.61 5.95
CA PHE A 72 11.05 10.84 4.98
C PHE A 72 10.04 9.68 5.02
N GLY A 73 8.75 9.98 4.89
CA GLY A 73 7.68 9.00 4.78
C GLY A 73 6.75 9.36 3.64
N ALA A 74 6.23 8.35 2.96
CA ALA A 74 5.19 8.48 1.95
C ALA A 74 4.12 7.40 2.18
N ALA A 75 2.85 7.76 1.98
CA ALA A 75 1.73 6.85 2.07
C ALA A 75 0.66 7.23 1.05
N THR A 76 -0.18 6.24 0.69
CA THR A 76 -1.49 6.53 0.12
C THR A 76 -2.53 6.21 1.18
N VAL A 77 -3.47 7.12 1.36
CA VAL A 77 -4.45 7.05 2.43
C VAL A 77 -5.84 7.41 1.95
N ASP A 78 -6.86 6.84 2.57
CA ASP A 78 -8.26 7.23 2.38
C ASP A 78 -8.61 8.49 3.20
N PHE A 79 -9.89 8.91 3.17
CA PHE A 79 -10.39 10.03 3.97
C PHE A 79 -10.34 9.80 5.49
N LEU A 80 -10.17 8.55 5.95
CA LEU A 80 -10.01 8.22 7.37
C LEU A 80 -8.54 8.21 7.80
N CYS A 81 -7.62 8.44 6.84
CA CYS A 81 -6.18 8.33 6.98
C CYS A 81 -5.68 6.90 7.20
N GLN A 82 -6.44 5.92 6.73
CA GLN A 82 -6.05 4.52 6.69
C GLN A 82 -5.18 4.27 5.47
N ALA A 83 -4.08 3.53 5.64
CA ALA A 83 -3.17 3.22 4.56
C ALA A 83 -3.84 2.25 3.59
N GLU A 84 -3.88 2.60 2.30
CA GLU A 84 -4.38 1.71 1.26
C GLU A 84 -3.23 0.97 0.58
N GLN A 85 -2.55 1.63 -0.35
CA GLN A 85 -1.46 1.05 -1.15
C GLN A 85 -0.12 1.64 -0.75
N GLN A 86 0.87 0.79 -0.54
CA GLN A 86 2.16 1.26 -0.08
C GLN A 86 2.99 1.81 -1.26
N PRO A 87 3.42 3.08 -1.22
CA PRO A 87 4.36 3.59 -2.21
C PRO A 87 5.71 2.90 -2.08
N VAL A 88 6.44 2.83 -3.18
CA VAL A 88 7.79 2.26 -3.21
C VAL A 88 8.79 3.41 -3.13
N ILE A 89 9.66 3.39 -2.12
CA ILE A 89 10.75 4.35 -1.97
C ILE A 89 12.07 3.65 -2.34
N THR A 90 12.74 4.18 -3.37
CA THR A 90 14.05 3.68 -3.81
C THR A 90 15.13 4.73 -3.51
N VAL A 91 16.29 4.31 -2.99
CA VAL A 91 17.41 5.23 -2.75
C VAL A 91 18.20 5.39 -4.05
N LEU A 92 18.16 6.58 -4.65
CA LEU A 92 18.92 6.90 -5.86
C LEU A 92 20.35 7.33 -5.57
N ARG A 93 20.52 8.22 -4.58
CA ARG A 93 21.82 8.69 -4.13
C ARG A 93 21.94 8.44 -2.64
N LYS A 94 22.96 7.68 -2.25
CA LYS A 94 23.26 7.38 -0.84
C LYS A 94 23.86 8.61 -0.14
N PRO A 95 23.69 8.73 1.18
CA PRO A 95 24.33 9.78 1.96
C PRO A 95 25.86 9.58 2.04
N ALA A 96 26.59 10.66 2.29
CA ALA A 96 28.06 10.66 2.37
C ALA A 96 28.61 9.74 3.48
N SER A 97 27.82 9.47 4.51
CA SER A 97 28.12 8.49 5.56
C SER A 97 26.83 7.80 6.00
N GLY A 98 26.93 6.62 6.61
CA GLY A 98 25.77 5.84 7.05
C GLY A 98 25.02 5.15 5.90
N LYS A 99 23.81 4.69 6.19
CA LYS A 99 22.93 3.99 5.25
C LYS A 99 21.50 4.51 5.38
N VAL A 100 20.73 4.41 4.31
CA VAL A 100 19.28 4.66 4.34
C VAL A 100 18.58 3.31 4.27
N GLN A 101 17.69 3.06 5.23
CA GLN A 101 16.82 1.88 5.23
C GLN A 101 15.40 2.33 4.92
N VAL A 102 14.76 1.65 3.98
CA VAL A 102 13.35 1.84 3.64
C VAL A 102 12.57 0.66 4.18
N GLN A 103 11.57 0.92 5.02
CA GLN A 103 10.73 -0.10 5.63
C GLN A 103 9.31 0.42 5.78
N PRO A 104 8.30 -0.44 5.94
CA PRO A 104 7.00 -0.02 6.45
C PRO A 104 7.14 0.65 7.83
N GLY A 105 6.34 1.68 8.08
CA GLY A 105 6.31 2.34 9.38
C GLY A 105 5.34 3.52 9.43
N THR A 106 5.31 4.18 10.57
CA THR A 106 4.43 5.33 10.82
C THR A 106 5.22 6.63 10.76
N PHE A 107 4.62 7.67 10.20
CA PHE A 107 5.14 9.04 10.17
C PHE A 107 3.98 10.02 10.35
N VAL A 108 4.28 11.29 10.63
CA VAL A 108 3.27 12.35 10.68
C VAL A 108 3.17 12.97 9.30
N ALA A 109 1.98 12.93 8.71
CA ALA A 109 1.74 13.57 7.42
C ALA A 109 1.92 15.09 7.57
N ALA A 110 2.85 15.65 6.81
CA ALA A 110 3.20 17.07 6.84
C ALA A 110 2.98 17.76 5.49
N GLY A 111 2.79 16.98 4.43
CA GLY A 111 2.48 17.47 3.09
C GLY A 111 1.64 16.47 2.30
N THR A 112 1.19 16.92 1.13
CA THR A 112 0.45 16.10 0.17
C THR A 112 1.10 16.25 -1.20
N ASP A 113 1.29 15.12 -1.89
CA ASP A 113 1.65 15.08 -3.30
C ASP A 113 0.41 15.24 -4.18
N ALA A 114 -0.76 14.76 -3.72
CA ALA A 114 -2.05 14.87 -4.40
C ALA A 114 -3.23 14.45 -3.48
N GLY A 115 -4.44 14.87 -3.84
CA GLY A 115 -5.67 14.48 -3.13
C GLY A 115 -5.96 15.32 -1.88
N SER A 116 -6.56 14.70 -0.87
CA SER A 116 -7.04 15.39 0.34
C SER A 116 -5.91 15.84 1.28
N THR A 117 -6.10 16.98 1.95
CA THR A 117 -5.23 17.49 3.03
C THR A 117 -5.73 17.12 4.42
N PHE A 118 -6.82 16.37 4.53
CA PHE A 118 -7.46 16.03 5.81
C PHE A 118 -6.54 15.29 6.79
N CYS A 119 -5.57 14.54 6.27
CA CYS A 119 -4.64 13.74 7.08
C CYS A 119 -3.42 14.50 7.59
N LEU A 120 -3.24 15.76 7.20
CA LEU A 120 -2.09 16.54 7.66
C LEU A 120 -2.11 16.71 9.18
N GLY A 121 -0.94 16.58 9.80
CA GLY A 121 -0.76 16.59 11.26
C GLY A 121 -1.09 15.26 11.96
N ARG A 122 -1.61 14.26 11.24
CA ARG A 122 -1.98 12.95 11.82
C ARG A 122 -0.90 11.90 11.57
N PRO A 123 -0.75 10.92 12.48
CA PRO A 123 0.07 9.75 12.21
C PRO A 123 -0.58 8.90 11.13
N VAL A 124 0.20 8.54 10.11
CA VAL A 124 -0.20 7.67 9.00
C VAL A 124 0.83 6.57 8.82
N SER A 125 0.38 5.42 8.30
CA SER A 125 1.27 4.29 8.00
C SER A 125 1.62 4.25 6.52
N GLY A 126 2.87 3.95 6.20
CA GLY A 126 3.34 3.92 4.81
C GLY A 126 4.78 3.43 4.70
N ALA A 127 5.45 3.78 3.60
CA ALA A 127 6.88 3.54 3.44
C ALA A 127 7.67 4.66 4.11
N VAL A 128 8.62 4.30 4.97
CA VAL A 128 9.48 5.26 5.68
C VAL A 128 10.94 5.01 5.35
N ALA A 129 11.65 6.08 4.99
CA ALA A 129 13.10 6.12 4.87
C ALA A 129 13.71 6.61 6.19
N ARG A 130 14.59 5.79 6.75
CA ARG A 130 15.33 6.07 7.99
C ARG A 130 16.82 6.11 7.71
N TYR A 131 17.48 7.12 8.27
CA TYR A 131 18.93 7.15 8.28
C TYR A 131 19.48 6.26 9.41
N VAL A 132 20.45 5.42 9.08
CA VAL A 132 21.12 4.50 10.01
C VAL A 132 22.60 4.80 10.00
N GLY A 133 23.11 5.20 11.17
CA GLY A 133 24.50 5.57 11.38
C GLY A 133 24.62 6.90 12.12
N ARG A 134 25.84 7.42 12.19
CA ARG A 134 26.11 8.72 12.79
C ARG A 134 25.79 9.83 11.80
N VAL A 135 24.76 10.62 12.09
CA VAL A 135 24.40 11.79 11.27
C VAL A 135 25.55 12.81 11.31
N PRO A 136 26.04 13.31 10.16
CA PRO A 136 27.05 14.37 10.12
C PRO A 136 26.55 15.65 10.80
N LYS A 137 27.47 16.50 11.27
CA LYS A 137 27.13 17.79 11.91
C LYS A 137 26.27 18.71 11.02
N ASN A 138 26.36 18.55 9.71
CA ASN A 138 25.65 19.36 8.72
C ASN A 138 24.40 18.66 8.15
N GLY A 139 23.91 17.61 8.82
CA GLY A 139 22.83 16.77 8.29
C GLY A 139 23.32 15.70 7.31
N ALA A 140 22.42 14.81 6.91
CA ALA A 140 22.69 13.76 5.95
C ALA A 140 21.83 13.98 4.71
N GLN A 141 22.45 14.34 3.58
CA GLN A 141 21.73 14.54 2.34
C GLN A 141 21.68 13.25 1.51
N PHE A 142 20.51 12.89 0.99
CA PHE A 142 20.34 11.76 0.09
C PHE A 142 19.14 11.96 -0.84
N THR A 143 19.12 11.24 -1.95
CA THR A 143 18.04 11.36 -2.95
C THR A 143 17.25 10.06 -2.99
N LEU A 144 15.94 10.19 -2.89
CA LEU A 144 14.95 9.13 -2.95
C LEU A 144 14.16 9.25 -4.25
N ARG A 145 13.69 8.13 -4.79
CA ARG A 145 12.58 8.09 -5.74
C ARG A 145 11.36 7.54 -5.03
N VAL A 146 10.29 8.31 -5.06
CA VAL A 146 8.98 7.90 -4.56
C VAL A 146 8.16 7.49 -5.76
N THR A 147 7.68 6.26 -5.76
CA THR A 147 6.85 5.71 -6.84
C THR A 147 5.50 5.29 -6.27
N TYR A 148 4.44 5.68 -6.96
CA TYR A 148 3.07 5.24 -6.72
C TYR A 148 2.68 4.26 -7.83
N PRO A 149 2.88 2.94 -7.64
CA PRO A 149 2.81 1.97 -8.74
C PRO A 149 1.46 1.94 -9.45
N HIS A 150 0.37 2.15 -8.71
CA HIS A 150 -0.99 2.19 -9.25
C HIS A 150 -1.30 3.41 -10.09
N LEU A 151 -0.57 4.51 -9.90
CA LEU A 151 -0.63 5.67 -10.78
C LEU A 151 0.34 5.59 -11.96
N GLY A 152 1.33 4.69 -11.91
CA GLY A 152 2.48 4.72 -12.81
C GLY A 152 3.31 6.00 -12.69
N ALA A 153 3.13 6.76 -11.61
CA ALA A 153 3.76 8.06 -11.38
C ALA A 153 4.90 7.97 -10.37
N TRP A 154 5.91 8.81 -10.55
CA TRP A 154 7.06 8.89 -9.66
C TRP A 154 7.64 10.30 -9.65
N TYR A 155 8.37 10.61 -8.57
CA TYR A 155 9.22 11.81 -8.50
C TYR A 155 10.46 11.52 -7.67
N ASP A 156 11.48 12.37 -7.86
CA ASP A 156 12.71 12.32 -7.08
C ASP A 156 12.63 13.36 -5.95
N HIS A 157 12.91 12.93 -4.72
CA HIS A 157 12.88 13.74 -3.52
C HIS A 157 14.29 13.84 -2.92
N VAL A 158 14.72 15.05 -2.60
CA VAL A 158 16.00 15.28 -1.90
C VAL A 158 15.70 15.50 -0.43
N VAL A 159 16.21 14.60 0.41
CA VAL A 159 16.20 14.76 1.87
C VAL A 159 17.49 15.50 2.25
N ALA A 160 17.37 16.55 3.06
CA ALA A 160 18.47 17.38 3.54
C ALA A 160 18.38 17.61 5.06
#